data_AF-A0A6P7FIG7-F1
#
_entry.id   AF-A0A6P7FIG7-F1
#
_cell.length_a   1.000
_cell.length_b   1.000
_cell.length_c   1.000
_cell.angle_alpha   90.00
_cell.angle_beta   90.00
_cell.angle_gamma   90.00
#
_symmetry.space_group_name_H-M   'P 1'
#
loop_
_entity.id
_entity.type
_entity.pdbx_description
1 polymer ?
#
loop_
_entity_poly.entity_id
_entity_poly.type
_entity_poly.pdbx_seq_one_letter_code
_entity_poly.pdbx_strand_id
1 'polypeptide(L)'
;MRRPGYRRRLRGLQTLQSLKTMILTKIRITEMRTLGSITGYSLREKRNGFVSEQGCVRDMNSPPTVQELIDNISKLKPNLESQHLKHEDDIFSHNCCLSNKKRHEIVILSPVIDQISKGVEADLVLDIGSGLGYLSHHLHSKYKHKVLGIECSKQYVVQAYKMQQKIYPHCKNGVQFVDHYIDAQSAGKISSLIQETFTDFDPKSVSLVGLHACADLSVTVLDLFSQLDRVKSLVIMPCCYHRLKLKEEQDDKEYFYNFPVSNVFKDIFDKASGEYFLRRSFLRLACQQASRNFCNMSQEEHVEHSTNLMFRCILQLVAESENLDIKRLKRKSTTHSSTTDIEDYLSHLPSTHQLKPRNPNDNHLSITDEVFLNKMRDKWNEYKDKCFLLEVLTGLQAALQNVCENIVLLDRVEYLKEKGFEARVQKITDDLVSPRCYALIARKE
;
A
#
# COMPACT_ATOMS: atom_id res chain seq x y z
N MET A 1 9.77 -23.11 -3.53
CA MET A 1 9.41 -23.26 -2.09
C MET A 1 8.06 -22.61 -1.82
N ARG A 2 7.12 -23.35 -1.21
CA ARG A 2 5.79 -22.84 -0.81
C ARG A 2 5.98 -21.80 0.30
N ARG A 3 5.35 -20.63 0.17
CA ARG A 3 5.37 -19.54 1.17
C ARG A 3 4.88 -20.07 2.53
N PRO A 4 5.53 -19.72 3.66
CA PRO A 4 4.98 -19.99 4.99
C PRO A 4 3.62 -19.31 5.11
N GLY A 5 2.65 -20.03 5.66
CA GLY A 5 1.26 -19.59 5.80
C GLY A 5 1.16 -18.36 6.70
N TYR A 6 1.11 -17.17 6.09
CA TYR A 6 0.77 -15.93 6.77
C TYR A 6 -0.67 -16.04 7.29
N ARG A 7 -0.85 -16.19 8.61
CA ARG A 7 -2.16 -16.05 9.26
C ARG A 7 -2.66 -14.62 8.99
N ARG A 8 -3.57 -14.47 8.03
CA ARG A 8 -4.30 -13.21 7.82
C ARG A 8 -5.23 -13.00 9.01
N ARG A 9 -4.75 -12.40 10.11
CA ARG A 9 -5.67 -11.80 11.10
C ARG A 9 -6.53 -10.77 10.35
N LEU A 10 -7.84 -10.98 10.36
CA LEU A 10 -8.83 -10.11 9.72
C LEU A 10 -8.73 -8.68 10.29
N ARG A 11 -9.20 -7.71 9.51
CA ARG A 11 -9.16 -6.27 9.87
C ARG A 11 -9.95 -5.94 11.15
N GLY A 12 -10.89 -6.77 11.57
CA GLY A 12 -11.88 -6.38 12.58
C GLY A 12 -11.46 -6.58 14.04
N LEU A 13 -10.51 -7.45 14.40
CA LEU A 13 -10.04 -7.56 15.79
C LEU A 13 -9.47 -6.24 16.32
N GLN A 14 -8.66 -5.55 15.50
CA GLN A 14 -8.13 -4.22 15.82
C GLN A 14 -9.24 -3.17 15.83
N THR A 15 -10.16 -3.20 14.86
CA THR A 15 -11.33 -2.31 14.81
C THR A 15 -12.26 -2.51 16.02
N LEU A 16 -12.47 -3.74 16.47
CA LEU A 16 -13.27 -4.12 17.63
C LEU A 16 -12.60 -3.70 18.93
N GLN A 17 -11.29 -3.86 19.08
CA GLN A 17 -10.56 -3.33 20.24
C GLN A 17 -10.68 -1.81 20.30
N SER A 18 -10.50 -1.10 19.18
CA SER A 18 -10.70 0.36 19.11
C SER A 18 -12.15 0.76 19.42
N LEU A 19 -13.15 0.05 18.90
CA LEU A 19 -14.57 0.29 19.21
C LEU A 19 -14.89 0.01 20.68
N LYS A 20 -14.38 -1.10 21.23
CA LYS A 20 -14.58 -1.47 22.63
C LYS A 20 -13.97 -0.40 23.54
N THR A 21 -12.77 0.09 23.22
CA THR A 21 -12.17 1.23 23.92
C THR A 21 -13.02 2.50 23.76
N MET A 22 -13.45 2.89 22.55
CA MET A 22 -14.28 4.08 22.33
C MET A 22 -15.63 4.03 23.04
N ILE A 23 -16.28 2.85 23.05
CA ILE A 23 -17.56 2.61 23.73
C ILE A 23 -17.38 2.65 25.25
N LEU A 24 -16.28 2.08 25.78
CA LEU A 24 -16.00 2.03 27.21
C LEU A 24 -15.50 3.36 27.80
N THR A 25 -14.82 4.20 27.01
CA THR A 25 -14.23 5.46 27.50
C THR A 25 -15.21 6.64 27.58
N LYS A 26 -16.48 6.50 27.16
CA LYS A 26 -17.44 7.62 27.06
C LYS A 26 -16.80 8.88 26.46
N ILE A 27 -16.11 8.74 25.32
CA ILE A 27 -15.58 9.89 24.58
C ILE A 27 -16.75 10.86 24.36
N ARG A 28 -16.70 12.03 25.01
CA ARG A 28 -17.83 12.95 25.00
C ARG A 28 -17.87 13.60 23.62
N ILE A 29 -19.08 13.78 23.08
CA ILE A 29 -19.32 14.51 21.82
C ILE A 29 -18.62 15.87 21.80
N THR A 30 -18.38 16.49 22.95
CA THR A 30 -17.61 17.73 23.11
C THR A 30 -16.11 17.62 22.81
N GLU A 31 -15.46 16.47 23.05
CA GLU A 31 -14.06 16.25 22.65
C GLU A 31 -13.94 16.00 21.13
N MET A 32 -15.02 15.47 20.52
CA MET A 32 -15.16 15.32 19.07
C MET A 32 -15.58 16.62 18.35
N ARG A 33 -16.12 17.63 19.05
CA ARG A 33 -16.40 18.95 18.44
C ARG A 33 -15.12 19.66 17.98
N THR A 34 -13.99 19.39 18.62
CA THR A 34 -12.64 19.81 18.19
C THR A 34 -12.15 19.09 16.92
N LEU A 35 -12.72 17.94 16.58
CA LEU A 35 -12.52 17.27 15.28
C LEU A 35 -13.57 17.72 14.24
N GLY A 36 -14.68 18.32 14.67
CA GLY A 36 -15.69 18.92 13.78
C GLY A 36 -15.18 20.14 13.01
N SER A 37 -14.12 20.81 13.48
CA SER A 37 -13.39 21.81 12.68
C SER A 37 -12.58 21.18 11.54
N ILE A 38 -12.32 19.86 11.58
CA ILE A 38 -11.62 19.12 10.53
C ILE A 38 -12.60 18.64 9.44
N THR A 39 -13.90 18.51 9.75
CA THR A 39 -14.90 17.96 8.81
C THR A 39 -15.99 18.96 8.36
N GLY A 40 -16.00 20.20 8.88
CA GLY A 40 -17.00 21.22 8.57
C GLY A 40 -16.49 22.37 7.70
N TYR A 41 -16.72 22.29 6.39
CA TYR A 41 -16.83 23.38 5.42
C TYR A 41 -16.25 24.77 5.78
N SER A 42 -14.98 24.95 5.42
CA SER A 42 -14.56 26.05 4.53
C SER A 42 -13.72 25.45 3.39
N LEU A 43 -14.30 24.48 2.68
CA LEU A 43 -13.77 23.85 1.46
C LEU A 43 -13.99 24.77 0.24
N ARG A 44 -13.57 26.03 0.33
CA ARG A 44 -13.26 26.83 -0.86
C ARG A 44 -11.81 27.28 -0.92
N GLU A 45 -11.06 27.25 0.19
CA GLU A 45 -9.65 27.63 0.18
C GLU A 45 -8.89 26.84 1.24
N LYS A 46 -8.36 25.67 0.86
CA LYS A 46 -7.02 25.16 1.22
C LYS A 46 -6.90 23.70 0.79
N ARG A 47 -6.11 23.50 -0.27
CA ARG A 47 -5.58 22.21 -0.69
C ARG A 47 -4.53 21.75 0.32
N ASN A 48 -4.45 20.43 0.46
CA ASN A 48 -3.34 19.65 1.01
C ASN A 48 -3.45 19.30 2.51
N GLY A 49 -3.19 18.03 2.80
CA GLY A 49 -2.80 17.59 4.14
C GLY A 49 -1.49 18.26 4.57
N PHE A 50 -0.94 17.84 5.71
CA PHE A 50 0.20 18.45 6.43
C PHE A 50 1.43 18.95 5.64
N VAL A 51 1.54 18.63 4.34
CA VAL A 51 2.48 19.27 3.43
C VAL A 51 1.69 19.91 2.28
N SER A 52 1.36 21.19 2.41
CA SER A 52 1.17 22.05 1.25
C SER A 52 2.51 22.32 0.56
N GLU A 53 2.48 22.67 -0.73
CA GLU A 53 3.63 23.16 -1.52
C GLU A 53 4.38 24.34 -0.85
N GLN A 54 3.80 24.90 0.20
CA GLN A 54 4.38 25.88 1.11
C GLN A 54 4.26 25.27 2.52
N GLY A 55 5.37 25.10 3.24
CA GLY A 55 5.52 24.29 4.47
C GLY A 55 4.38 24.27 5.50
N CYS A 56 4.29 23.11 6.20
CA CYS A 56 3.59 22.82 7.46
C CYS A 56 2.32 23.65 7.75
N VAL A 57 1.14 23.08 7.47
CA VAL A 57 -0.12 23.62 7.98
C VAL A 57 -0.22 23.31 9.47
N ARG A 58 0.14 24.27 10.31
CA ARG A 58 -0.21 24.27 11.74
C ARG A 58 -1.71 24.52 11.86
N ASP A 59 -2.49 23.46 12.09
CA ASP A 59 -3.87 23.62 12.54
C ASP A 59 -3.88 23.81 14.06
N MET A 60 -4.23 25.01 14.52
CA MET A 60 -4.12 25.48 15.92
C MET A 60 -4.99 24.71 16.92
N ASN A 61 -5.84 23.77 16.47
CA ASN A 61 -6.75 23.01 17.33
C ASN A 61 -6.40 21.52 17.51
N SER A 62 -5.22 21.07 17.08
CA SER A 62 -4.81 19.66 17.22
C SER A 62 -4.36 19.32 18.66
N PRO A 63 -4.57 18.08 19.17
CA PRO A 63 -4.06 17.67 20.49
C PRO A 63 -2.53 17.85 20.63
N PRO A 64 -1.99 18.20 21.82
CA PRO A 64 -0.55 18.45 22.00
C PRO A 64 0.37 17.32 21.55
N THR A 65 -0.03 16.06 21.77
CA THR A 65 0.73 14.88 21.34
C THR A 65 0.82 14.75 19.83
N VAL A 66 -0.22 15.18 19.10
CA VAL A 66 -0.22 15.22 17.63
C VAL A 66 0.68 16.35 17.14
N GLN A 67 0.66 17.51 17.81
CA GLN A 67 1.55 18.63 17.49
C GLN A 67 3.02 18.25 17.69
N GLU A 68 3.36 17.59 18.80
CA GLU A 68 4.72 17.11 19.07
C GLU A 68 5.19 16.09 18.03
N LEU A 69 4.30 15.17 17.63
CA LEU A 69 4.59 14.23 16.55
C LEU A 69 4.85 14.97 15.22
N ILE A 70 4.04 15.98 14.88
CA ILE A 70 4.23 16.79 13.67
C ILE A 70 5.59 17.51 13.71
N ASP A 71 5.94 18.12 14.84
CA ASP A 71 7.22 18.82 15.01
C ASP A 71 8.40 17.84 14.89
N ASN A 72 8.29 16.63 15.45
CA ASN A 72 9.30 15.59 15.30
C ASN A 72 9.41 15.08 13.85
N ILE A 73 8.30 14.92 13.14
CA ILE A 73 8.29 14.51 11.72
C ILE A 73 8.88 15.61 10.83
N SER A 74 8.69 16.89 11.17
CA SER A 74 9.23 18.01 10.39
C SER A 74 10.77 17.97 10.28
N LYS A 75 11.44 17.30 11.22
CA LYS A 75 12.89 17.04 11.20
C LYS A 75 13.32 16.15 10.03
N LEU A 76 12.42 15.37 9.44
CA LEU A 76 12.67 14.56 8.24
C LEU A 76 12.75 15.39 6.94
N LYS A 77 12.77 16.74 7.03
CA LYS A 77 12.92 17.69 5.90
C LYS A 77 12.11 17.25 4.66
N PRO A 78 10.77 17.27 4.73
CA PRO A 78 9.91 16.70 3.72
C PRO A 78 10.01 17.47 2.39
N ASN A 79 10.85 17.01 1.47
CA ASN A 79 10.82 17.44 0.07
C ASN A 79 9.85 16.54 -0.69
N LEU A 80 8.58 16.93 -0.70
CA LEU A 80 7.55 16.34 -1.55
C LEU A 80 7.38 17.23 -2.78
N GLU A 81 7.65 16.67 -3.95
CA GLU A 81 7.40 17.37 -5.21
C GLU A 81 6.05 16.95 -5.80
N SER A 82 5.25 17.95 -6.16
CA SER A 82 4.06 17.81 -6.98
C SER A 82 4.38 18.30 -8.39
N GLN A 83 4.26 17.42 -9.38
CA GLN A 83 4.18 17.83 -10.78
C GLN A 83 2.88 17.31 -11.36
N HIS A 84 2.05 18.23 -11.85
CA HIS A 84 0.91 17.87 -12.69
C HIS A 84 1.42 17.59 -14.10
N LEU A 85 1.73 16.33 -14.37
CA LEU A 85 2.03 15.90 -15.73
C LEU A 85 0.71 15.86 -16.52
N LYS A 86 0.71 16.50 -17.69
CA LYS A 86 -0.42 16.44 -18.61
C LYS A 86 -0.60 14.99 -19.05
N HIS A 87 -1.83 14.50 -18.98
CA HIS A 87 -2.20 13.24 -19.59
C HIS A 87 -2.03 13.36 -21.11
N GLU A 88 -1.07 12.64 -21.66
CA GLU A 88 -1.10 12.32 -23.09
C GLU A 88 -2.03 11.13 -23.30
N ASP A 89 -2.84 11.19 -24.36
CA ASP A 89 -3.65 10.06 -24.79
C ASP A 89 -2.72 8.91 -25.18
N ASP A 90 -2.78 7.83 -24.39
CA ASP A 90 -1.96 6.65 -24.58
C ASP A 90 -2.82 5.47 -25.01
N ILE A 91 -2.52 4.92 -26.19
CA ILE A 91 -3.29 3.85 -26.80
C ILE A 91 -2.69 2.51 -26.37
N PHE A 92 -3.17 1.95 -25.27
CA PHE A 92 -2.99 0.52 -25.01
C PHE A 92 -3.73 -0.27 -26.10
N SER A 93 -3.13 -1.37 -26.57
CA SER A 93 -3.81 -2.30 -27.48
C SER A 93 -5.15 -2.75 -26.88
N HIS A 94 -6.24 -2.67 -27.65
CA HIS A 94 -7.59 -3.06 -27.22
C HIS A 94 -7.68 -4.51 -26.68
N ASN A 95 -6.72 -5.36 -27.03
CA ASN A 95 -6.63 -6.75 -26.59
C ASN A 95 -5.89 -6.94 -25.25
N CYS A 96 -5.45 -5.85 -24.60
CA CYS A 96 -4.69 -5.91 -23.37
C CYS A 96 -5.64 -5.90 -22.14
N CYS A 97 -5.83 -7.05 -21.50
CA CYS A 97 -6.68 -7.20 -20.32
C CYS A 97 -6.04 -6.59 -19.05
N LEU A 98 -5.89 -5.25 -18.99
CA LEU A 98 -5.50 -4.53 -17.78
C LEU A 98 -6.71 -3.96 -17.03
N SER A 99 -6.61 -3.91 -15.70
CA SER A 99 -7.53 -3.11 -14.91
C SER A 99 -7.32 -1.61 -15.16
N ASN A 100 -8.38 -0.81 -15.06
CA ASN A 100 -8.32 0.65 -15.20
C ASN A 100 -7.24 1.28 -14.32
N LYS A 101 -7.16 0.83 -13.06
CA LYS A 101 -6.14 1.27 -12.11
C LYS A 101 -4.72 1.01 -12.63
N LYS A 102 -4.43 -0.22 -13.06
CA LYS A 102 -3.07 -0.59 -13.48
C LYS A 102 -2.66 0.14 -14.76
N ARG A 103 -3.61 0.35 -15.67
CA ARG A 103 -3.40 1.17 -16.87
C ARG A 103 -3.06 2.63 -16.48
N HIS A 104 -3.85 3.24 -15.62
CA HIS A 104 -3.62 4.61 -15.12
C HIS A 104 -2.23 4.77 -14.49
N GLU A 105 -1.83 3.83 -13.65
CA GLU A 105 -0.51 3.82 -13.03
C GLU A 105 0.63 3.77 -14.07
N ILE A 106 0.53 2.91 -15.08
CA ILE A 106 1.56 2.78 -16.12
C ILE A 106 1.63 4.04 -16.99
N VAL A 107 0.50 4.51 -17.51
CA VAL A 107 0.45 5.68 -18.42
C VAL A 107 1.12 6.90 -17.78
N ILE A 108 0.91 7.12 -16.48
CA ILE A 108 1.44 8.31 -15.81
C ILE A 108 2.87 8.11 -15.31
N LEU A 109 3.24 6.90 -14.87
CA LEU A 109 4.59 6.63 -14.40
C LEU A 109 5.62 6.59 -15.54
N SER A 110 5.26 6.05 -16.70
CA SER A 110 6.17 5.90 -17.83
C SER A 110 6.85 7.18 -18.31
N PRO A 111 6.18 8.34 -18.51
CA PRO A 111 6.85 9.59 -18.88
C PRO A 111 7.84 10.06 -17.81
N VAL A 112 7.55 9.82 -16.52
CA VAL A 112 8.50 10.13 -15.43
C VAL A 112 9.73 9.24 -15.54
N ILE A 113 9.55 7.94 -15.74
CA ILE A 113 10.66 7.02 -15.97
C ILE A 113 11.48 7.44 -17.18
N ASP A 114 10.84 7.84 -18.28
CA ASP A 114 11.53 8.31 -19.49
C ASP A 114 12.37 9.55 -19.23
N GLN A 115 11.79 10.58 -18.59
CA GLN A 115 12.49 11.81 -18.25
C GLN A 115 13.68 11.56 -17.32
N ILE A 116 13.49 10.76 -16.27
CA ILE A 116 14.57 10.43 -15.32
C ILE A 116 15.66 9.62 -16.02
N SER A 117 15.28 8.64 -16.84
CA SER A 117 16.22 7.77 -17.56
C SER A 117 17.05 8.54 -18.58
N LYS A 118 16.44 9.43 -19.36
CA LYS A 118 17.16 10.32 -20.28
C LYS A 118 18.08 11.28 -19.55
N GLY A 119 17.67 11.77 -18.37
CA GLY A 119 18.48 12.68 -17.56
C GLY A 119 19.77 12.07 -17.03
N VAL A 120 19.87 10.74 -16.96
CA VAL A 120 21.11 10.01 -16.61
C VAL A 120 21.68 9.24 -17.80
N GLU A 121 21.22 9.57 -19.01
CA GLU A 121 21.59 8.93 -20.27
C GLU A 121 21.50 7.40 -20.21
N ALA A 122 20.46 6.85 -19.54
CA ALA A 122 20.33 5.43 -19.31
C ALA A 122 20.18 4.65 -20.62
N ASP A 123 21.08 3.69 -20.79
CA ASP A 123 21.14 2.74 -21.90
C ASP A 123 20.10 1.61 -21.76
N LEU A 124 19.76 1.28 -20.52
CA LEU A 124 18.88 0.17 -20.15
C LEU A 124 17.98 0.55 -18.97
N VAL A 125 16.73 0.12 -19.01
CA VAL A 125 15.81 0.15 -17.87
C VAL A 125 15.68 -1.25 -17.26
N LEU A 126 15.90 -1.35 -15.95
CA LEU A 126 15.76 -2.59 -15.17
C LEU A 126 14.45 -2.55 -14.38
N ASP A 127 13.44 -3.31 -14.79
CA ASP A 127 12.10 -3.33 -14.19
C ASP A 127 11.97 -4.46 -13.15
N ILE A 128 12.07 -4.10 -11.87
CA ILE A 128 12.01 -5.04 -10.74
C ILE A 128 10.56 -5.34 -10.35
N GLY A 129 10.22 -6.62 -10.33
CA GLY A 129 8.84 -7.06 -10.09
C GLY A 129 7.94 -6.78 -11.30
N SER A 130 8.50 -6.98 -12.50
CA SER A 130 7.84 -6.70 -13.79
C SER A 130 6.50 -7.43 -13.98
N GLY A 131 6.27 -8.54 -13.26
CA GLY A 131 5.02 -9.30 -13.32
C GLY A 131 4.75 -9.83 -14.73
N LEU A 132 3.66 -9.36 -15.34
CA LEU A 132 3.32 -9.71 -16.72
C LEU A 132 4.01 -8.81 -17.76
N GLY A 133 4.84 -7.84 -17.34
CA GLY A 133 5.64 -7.00 -18.22
C GLY A 133 4.91 -5.80 -18.83
N TYR A 134 3.73 -5.39 -18.34
CA TYR A 134 2.97 -4.29 -18.95
C TYR A 134 3.74 -2.96 -18.95
N LEU A 135 4.42 -2.62 -17.85
CA LEU A 135 5.27 -1.42 -17.78
C LEU A 135 6.42 -1.54 -18.76
N SER A 136 7.11 -2.68 -18.76
CA SER A 136 8.26 -2.96 -19.61
C SER A 136 7.94 -2.81 -21.10
N HIS A 137 6.83 -3.40 -21.55
CA HIS A 137 6.36 -3.27 -22.94
C HIS A 137 5.94 -1.83 -23.29
N HIS A 138 5.33 -1.11 -22.36
CA HIS A 138 4.89 0.27 -22.58
C HIS A 138 6.09 1.22 -22.71
N LEU A 139 7.08 1.11 -21.82
CA LEU A 139 8.35 1.86 -21.88
C LEU A 139 9.06 1.67 -23.22
N HIS A 140 9.17 0.44 -23.69
CA HIS A 140 9.78 0.17 -25.00
C HIS A 140 8.92 0.67 -26.16
N SER A 141 7.62 0.39 -26.16
CA SER A 141 6.74 0.73 -27.28
C SER A 141 6.68 2.24 -27.52
N LYS A 142 6.52 3.03 -26.46
CA LYS A 142 6.32 4.47 -26.52
C LYS A 142 7.63 5.25 -26.50
N TYR A 143 8.58 4.88 -25.64
CA TYR A 143 9.79 5.67 -25.37
C TYR A 143 11.07 5.01 -25.89
N LYS A 144 10.99 3.82 -26.50
CA LYS A 144 12.10 3.09 -27.13
C LYS A 144 13.23 2.64 -26.18
N HIS A 145 13.00 2.69 -24.87
CA HIS A 145 13.92 2.10 -23.88
C HIS A 145 14.13 0.61 -24.14
N LYS A 146 15.37 0.14 -24.02
CA LYS A 146 15.62 -1.29 -23.79
C LYS A 146 15.23 -1.60 -22.36
N VAL A 147 14.56 -2.72 -22.12
CA VAL A 147 14.06 -3.09 -20.79
C VAL A 147 14.41 -4.53 -20.45
N LEU A 148 15.00 -4.73 -19.28
CA LEU A 148 15.14 -6.03 -18.64
C LEU A 148 14.16 -6.12 -17.47
N GLY A 149 13.14 -6.95 -17.58
CA GLY A 149 12.21 -7.23 -16.51
C GLY A 149 12.69 -8.39 -15.64
N ILE A 150 12.83 -8.16 -14.33
CA ILE A 150 13.11 -9.22 -13.35
C ILE A 150 11.82 -9.54 -12.61
N GLU A 151 11.46 -10.82 -12.54
CA GLU A 151 10.26 -11.29 -11.86
C GLU A 151 10.55 -12.58 -11.10
N CYS A 152 10.10 -12.69 -9.84
CA CYS A 152 10.39 -13.88 -9.03
C CYS A 152 9.54 -15.10 -9.41
N SER A 153 8.40 -14.89 -10.08
CA SER A 153 7.52 -15.96 -10.55
C SER A 153 7.85 -16.36 -11.98
N LYS A 154 8.46 -17.54 -12.14
CA LYS A 154 8.69 -18.15 -13.47
C LYS A 154 7.40 -18.25 -14.30
N GLN A 155 6.26 -18.50 -13.66
CA GLN A 155 4.96 -18.53 -14.34
C GLN A 155 4.57 -17.16 -14.92
N TYR A 156 4.91 -16.07 -14.24
CA TYR A 156 4.66 -14.71 -14.74
C TYR A 156 5.63 -14.33 -15.85
N VAL A 157 6.90 -14.72 -15.76
CA VAL A 157 7.87 -14.56 -16.87
C VAL A 157 7.38 -15.26 -18.14
N VAL A 158 6.93 -16.51 -18.04
CA VAL A 158 6.35 -17.23 -19.19
C VAL A 158 5.13 -16.49 -19.76
N GLN A 159 4.26 -15.97 -18.89
CA GLN A 159 3.09 -15.21 -19.33
C GLN A 159 3.48 -13.85 -19.95
N ALA A 160 4.52 -13.19 -19.45
CA ALA A 160 5.05 -11.95 -20.01
C ALA A 160 5.54 -12.17 -21.45
N TYR A 161 6.30 -13.24 -21.71
CA TYR A 161 6.70 -13.60 -23.08
C TYR A 161 5.54 -14.01 -23.97
N LYS A 162 4.54 -14.75 -23.46
CA LYS A 162 3.31 -15.04 -24.23
C LYS A 162 2.58 -13.76 -24.63
N MET A 163 2.52 -12.79 -23.71
CA MET A 163 1.92 -11.49 -23.97
C MET A 163 2.75 -10.69 -24.98
N GLN A 164 4.08 -10.73 -24.88
CA GLN A 164 4.98 -10.12 -25.85
C GLN A 164 4.72 -10.65 -27.26
N GLN A 165 4.71 -11.97 -27.43
CA GLN A 165 4.48 -12.60 -28.74
C GLN A 165 3.11 -12.25 -29.34
N LYS A 166 2.07 -12.19 -28.50
CA LYS A 166 0.70 -11.97 -28.96
C LYS A 166 0.32 -10.51 -29.17
N ILE A 167 0.78 -9.61 -28.29
CA ILE A 167 0.31 -8.21 -28.22
C ILE A 167 1.42 -7.22 -28.58
N TYR A 168 2.68 -7.54 -28.25
CA TYR A 168 3.82 -6.64 -28.41
C TYR A 168 4.98 -7.28 -29.21
N PRO A 169 4.74 -7.86 -30.40
CA PRO A 169 5.77 -8.60 -31.12
C PRO A 169 6.98 -7.72 -31.49
N HIS A 170 6.77 -6.43 -31.70
CA HIS A 170 7.82 -5.44 -31.95
C HIS A 170 8.75 -5.21 -30.75
N CYS A 171 8.35 -5.59 -29.53
CA CYS A 171 9.18 -5.46 -28.33
C CYS A 171 10.20 -6.60 -28.18
N LYS A 172 10.14 -7.66 -29.00
CA LYS A 172 10.93 -8.89 -28.82
C LYS A 172 12.44 -8.66 -28.66
N ASN A 173 13.00 -7.69 -29.38
CA ASN A 173 14.44 -7.41 -29.34
C ASN A 173 14.82 -6.37 -28.27
N GLY A 174 13.84 -5.58 -27.79
CA GLY A 174 14.08 -4.49 -26.85
C GLY A 174 13.63 -4.80 -25.42
N VAL A 175 12.84 -5.84 -25.20
CA VAL A 175 12.32 -6.22 -23.88
C VAL A 175 12.60 -7.68 -23.61
N GLN A 176 13.36 -7.95 -22.56
CA GLN A 176 13.64 -9.31 -22.09
C GLN A 176 13.14 -9.49 -20.65
N PHE A 177 12.81 -10.72 -20.28
CA PHE A 177 12.38 -11.09 -18.94
C PHE A 177 13.19 -12.25 -18.39
N VAL A 178 13.57 -12.16 -17.11
CA VAL A 178 14.31 -13.20 -16.40
C VAL A 178 13.62 -13.54 -15.09
N ASP A 179 13.56 -14.83 -14.75
CA ASP A 179 13.11 -15.27 -13.44
C ASP A 179 14.24 -15.17 -12.40
N HIS A 180 14.10 -14.27 -11.43
CA HIS A 180 15.03 -14.15 -10.31
C HIS A 180 14.32 -13.58 -9.08
N TYR A 181 14.60 -14.16 -7.91
CA TYR A 181 14.10 -13.63 -6.64
C TYR A 181 15.09 -12.60 -6.11
N ILE A 182 14.66 -11.35 -6.02
CA ILE A 182 15.47 -10.24 -5.55
C ILE A 182 15.59 -10.28 -4.02
N ASP A 183 16.82 -10.32 -3.55
CA ASP A 183 17.23 -10.25 -2.15
C ASP A 183 18.52 -9.42 -1.99
N ALA A 184 19.03 -9.33 -0.76
CA ALA A 184 20.21 -8.53 -0.44
C ALA A 184 21.51 -9.02 -1.12
N GLN A 185 21.55 -10.25 -1.65
CA GLN A 185 22.74 -10.83 -2.31
C GLN A 185 22.65 -10.74 -3.83
N SER A 186 21.57 -10.17 -4.36
CA SER A 186 21.28 -10.19 -5.79
C SER A 186 22.15 -9.24 -6.63
N ALA A 187 22.98 -8.38 -6.03
CA ALA A 187 23.80 -7.40 -6.75
C ALA A 187 24.69 -8.04 -7.83
N GLY A 188 25.48 -9.05 -7.47
CA GLY A 188 26.36 -9.74 -8.43
C GLY A 188 25.58 -10.38 -9.58
N LYS A 189 24.45 -11.04 -9.28
CA LYS A 189 23.60 -11.64 -10.30
C LYS A 189 22.98 -10.61 -11.22
N ILE A 190 22.52 -9.47 -10.69
CA ILE A 190 21.97 -8.37 -11.49
C ILE A 190 23.04 -7.80 -12.42
N SER A 191 24.26 -7.59 -11.94
CA SER A 191 25.37 -7.14 -12.78
C SER A 191 25.64 -8.10 -13.95
N SER A 192 25.66 -9.41 -13.70
CA SER A 192 25.77 -10.42 -14.77
C SER A 192 24.59 -10.34 -15.75
N LEU A 193 23.36 -10.25 -15.26
CA LEU A 193 22.18 -10.16 -16.13
C LEU A 193 22.19 -8.91 -17.01
N ILE A 194 22.64 -7.77 -16.50
CA ILE A 194 22.77 -6.53 -17.26
C ILE A 194 23.70 -6.72 -18.47
N GLN A 195 24.79 -7.47 -18.30
CA GLN A 195 25.79 -7.73 -19.34
C GLN A 195 25.35 -8.85 -20.31
N GLU A 196 24.74 -9.91 -19.79
CA GLU A 196 24.45 -11.14 -20.55
C GLU A 196 23.16 -11.07 -21.37
N THR A 197 22.19 -10.22 -20.98
CA THR A 197 20.85 -10.24 -21.57
C THR A 197 20.81 -9.70 -23.00
N PHE A 198 21.58 -8.64 -23.28
CA PHE A 198 21.63 -8.00 -24.58
C PHE A 198 23.04 -8.16 -25.16
N THR A 199 23.29 -9.28 -25.86
CA THR A 199 24.61 -9.65 -26.37
C THR A 199 25.25 -8.62 -27.29
N ASP A 200 24.43 -7.82 -27.97
CA ASP A 200 24.86 -6.90 -29.01
C ASP A 200 25.24 -5.52 -28.45
N PHE A 201 25.15 -5.32 -27.13
CA PHE A 201 25.32 -4.00 -26.51
C PHE A 201 25.60 -4.09 -25.01
N ASP A 202 26.70 -3.48 -24.55
CA ASP A 202 27.04 -3.35 -23.13
C ASP A 202 26.53 -2.02 -22.55
N PRO A 203 25.47 -2.01 -21.71
CA PRO A 203 24.93 -0.79 -21.14
C PRO A 203 25.88 -0.19 -20.10
N LYS A 204 26.24 1.08 -20.28
CA LYS A 204 27.11 1.85 -19.37
C LYS A 204 26.30 2.44 -18.20
N SER A 205 25.06 2.83 -18.46
CA SER A 205 24.15 3.49 -17.53
C SER A 205 22.80 2.76 -17.48
N VAL A 206 22.27 2.56 -16.28
CA VAL A 206 21.03 1.82 -16.06
C VAL A 206 20.08 2.61 -15.16
N SER A 207 18.79 2.61 -15.50
CA SER A 207 17.72 3.09 -14.63
C SER A 207 17.03 1.90 -13.96
N LEU A 208 16.97 1.90 -12.63
CA LEU A 208 16.26 0.88 -11.86
C LEU A 208 14.83 1.34 -11.60
N VAL A 209 13.83 0.56 -12.01
CA VAL A 209 12.42 0.93 -11.88
C VAL A 209 11.58 -0.16 -11.23
N GLY A 210 10.43 0.22 -10.66
CA GLY A 210 9.48 -0.76 -10.14
C GLY A 210 8.14 -0.15 -9.72
N LEU A 211 7.07 -0.44 -10.46
CA LEU A 211 5.74 0.13 -10.20
C LEU A 211 5.10 -0.36 -8.88
N HIS A 212 5.46 -1.55 -8.41
CA HIS A 212 4.90 -2.15 -7.19
C HIS A 212 6.00 -2.87 -6.39
N ALA A 213 7.09 -2.16 -6.10
CA ALA A 213 8.12 -2.64 -5.18
C ALA A 213 7.52 -2.76 -3.77
N CYS A 214 6.91 -3.90 -3.47
CA CYS A 214 6.04 -4.04 -2.30
C CYS A 214 6.83 -4.51 -1.06
N ALA A 215 6.52 -3.95 0.12
CA ALA A 215 7.09 -4.36 1.41
C ALA A 215 8.63 -4.38 1.41
N ASP A 216 9.28 -5.44 1.91
CA ASP A 216 10.73 -5.52 2.05
C ASP A 216 11.48 -5.35 0.71
N LEU A 217 10.87 -5.73 -0.40
CA LEU A 217 11.45 -5.51 -1.74
C LEU A 217 11.75 -4.04 -1.98
N SER A 218 10.92 -3.12 -1.48
CA SER A 218 11.19 -1.69 -1.64
C SER A 218 12.48 -1.25 -0.98
N VAL A 219 12.89 -1.86 0.14
CA VAL A 219 14.13 -1.52 0.85
C VAL A 219 15.33 -2.24 0.24
N THR A 220 15.17 -3.52 -0.11
CA THR A 220 16.20 -4.28 -0.84
C THR A 220 16.59 -3.60 -2.16
N VAL A 221 15.63 -3.03 -2.88
CA VAL A 221 15.92 -2.28 -4.11
C VAL A 221 16.72 -0.99 -3.85
N LEU A 222 16.54 -0.32 -2.69
CA LEU A 222 17.38 0.84 -2.32
C LEU A 222 18.82 0.40 -2.06
N ASP A 223 18.99 -0.74 -1.40
CA ASP A 223 20.31 -1.31 -1.14
C ASP A 223 21.00 -1.71 -2.44
N LEU A 224 20.30 -2.39 -3.34
CA LEU A 224 20.83 -2.75 -4.66
C LEU A 224 21.18 -1.52 -5.49
N PHE A 225 20.33 -0.47 -5.46
CA PHE A 225 20.66 0.81 -6.07
C PHE A 225 22.00 1.34 -5.54
N SER A 226 22.24 1.29 -4.22
CA SER A 226 23.52 1.75 -3.65
C SER A 226 24.73 0.92 -4.05
N GLN A 227 24.57 -0.39 -4.32
CA GLN A 227 25.66 -1.32 -4.61
C GLN A 227 26.01 -1.44 -6.10
N LEU A 228 25.11 -1.03 -7.01
CA LEU A 228 25.28 -1.21 -8.45
C LEU A 228 25.78 0.07 -9.12
N ASP A 229 27.07 0.16 -9.42
CA ASP A 229 27.70 1.38 -9.97
C ASP A 229 27.12 1.84 -11.31
N ARG A 230 26.73 0.87 -12.16
CA ARG A 230 26.08 1.13 -13.46
C ARG A 230 24.67 1.68 -13.32
N VAL A 231 23.99 1.44 -12.19
CA VAL A 231 22.65 1.96 -11.95
C VAL A 231 22.77 3.41 -11.49
N LYS A 232 22.33 4.35 -12.33
CA LYS A 232 22.46 5.80 -12.13
C LYS A 232 21.18 6.47 -11.65
N SER A 233 20.02 5.86 -11.87
CA SER A 233 18.76 6.35 -11.34
C SER A 233 17.87 5.25 -10.77
N LEU A 234 16.96 5.64 -9.90
CA LEU A 234 15.95 4.80 -9.28
C LEU A 234 14.58 5.47 -9.39
N VAL A 235 13.56 4.74 -9.83
CA VAL A 235 12.15 5.16 -9.81
C VAL A 235 11.26 4.00 -9.35
N ILE A 236 10.85 4.00 -8.08
CA ILE A 236 9.95 2.97 -7.56
C ILE A 236 8.67 3.55 -6.98
N MET A 237 7.55 2.88 -7.21
CA MET A 237 6.27 3.14 -6.54
C MET A 237 6.04 2.05 -5.50
N PRO A 238 6.48 2.25 -4.25
CA PRO A 238 6.34 1.22 -3.25
C PRO A 238 4.88 1.01 -2.82
N CYS A 239 4.60 -0.21 -2.36
CA CYS A 239 3.25 -0.59 -1.97
C CYS A 239 3.22 -1.57 -0.78
N CYS A 240 2.06 -1.69 -0.13
CA CYS A 240 1.80 -2.73 0.86
C CYS A 240 2.77 -2.76 2.06
N TYR A 241 3.09 -1.61 2.65
CA TYR A 241 3.93 -1.48 3.87
C TYR A 241 3.53 -2.45 5.00
N HIS A 242 2.23 -2.72 5.17
CA HIS A 242 1.72 -3.70 6.15
C HIS A 242 2.21 -5.15 5.99
N ARG A 243 2.95 -5.46 4.92
CA ARG A 243 3.57 -6.77 4.68
C ARG A 243 5.06 -6.81 4.98
N LEU A 244 5.65 -5.72 5.49
CA LEU A 244 7.03 -5.73 5.97
C LEU A 244 7.23 -6.86 6.98
N LYS A 245 8.36 -7.54 6.87
CA LYS A 245 8.66 -8.72 7.69
C LYS A 245 8.92 -8.28 9.13
N LEU A 246 8.17 -8.91 10.04
CA LEU A 246 8.37 -8.76 11.48
C LEU A 246 9.67 -9.45 11.89
N LYS A 247 10.49 -8.72 12.65
CA LYS A 247 11.70 -9.23 13.30
C LYS A 247 11.35 -9.85 14.64
N GLU A 248 10.53 -9.14 15.41
CA GLU A 248 10.19 -9.50 16.78
C GLU A 248 8.82 -8.94 17.17
N GLU A 249 8.08 -9.71 17.97
CA GLU A 249 6.79 -9.34 18.56
C GLU A 249 6.80 -9.81 20.01
N GLN A 250 6.71 -8.85 20.93
CA GLN A 250 6.64 -9.12 22.37
C GLN A 250 5.53 -8.26 22.96
N ASP A 251 4.54 -8.89 23.58
CA ASP A 251 3.34 -8.23 24.11
C ASP A 251 2.67 -7.31 23.07
N ASP A 252 2.75 -5.99 23.29
CA ASP A 252 2.20 -4.93 22.43
C ASP A 252 3.27 -4.20 21.60
N LYS A 253 4.49 -4.73 21.52
CA LYS A 253 5.62 -4.18 20.78
C LYS A 253 5.84 -4.95 19.49
N GLU A 254 6.09 -4.22 18.40
CA GLU A 254 6.48 -4.82 17.12
C GLU A 254 7.74 -4.16 16.57
N TYR A 255 8.71 -4.99 16.16
CA TYR A 255 9.93 -4.57 15.48
C TYR A 255 10.00 -5.20 14.10
N PHE A 256 10.39 -4.44 13.09
CA PHE A 256 10.50 -4.90 11.70
C PHE A 256 11.97 -4.95 11.26
N TYR A 257 12.28 -5.81 10.28
CA TYR A 257 13.64 -5.86 9.73
C TYR A 257 14.01 -4.59 8.96
N ASN A 258 13.04 -4.02 8.25
CA ASN A 258 13.26 -2.95 7.27
C ASN A 258 12.39 -1.71 7.56
N PHE A 259 12.05 -1.47 8.82
CA PHE A 259 11.34 -0.26 9.25
C PHE A 259 11.51 -0.04 10.77
N PRO A 260 12.03 1.11 11.21
CA PRO A 260 12.65 2.18 10.42
C PRO A 260 13.95 1.73 9.73
N VAL A 261 14.33 2.34 8.59
CA VAL A 261 15.56 1.99 7.87
C VAL A 261 16.66 3.06 7.96
N SER A 262 16.31 4.35 7.94
CA SER A 262 17.26 5.46 8.15
C SER A 262 17.73 5.54 9.59
N ASN A 263 18.96 5.99 9.80
CA ASN A 263 19.50 6.25 11.14
C ASN A 263 18.73 7.38 11.83
N VAL A 264 18.38 8.44 11.11
CA VAL A 264 17.56 9.53 11.64
C VAL A 264 16.23 9.03 12.18
N PHE A 265 15.52 8.17 11.43
CA PHE A 265 14.22 7.68 11.88
C PHE A 265 14.32 6.58 12.93
N LYS A 266 15.43 5.80 12.97
CA LYS A 266 15.74 4.91 14.10
C LYS A 266 15.88 5.69 15.41
N ASP A 267 16.60 6.80 15.39
CA ASP A 267 16.74 7.65 16.59
C ASP A 267 15.40 8.22 17.06
N ILE A 268 14.53 8.63 16.12
CA ILE A 268 13.18 9.12 16.43
C ILE A 268 12.32 7.98 16.98
N PHE A 269 12.40 6.80 16.37
CA PHE A 269 11.69 5.61 16.81
C PHE A 269 12.04 5.28 18.27
N ASP A 270 13.31 5.26 18.63
CA ASP A 270 13.74 4.94 19.99
C ASP A 270 13.28 6.01 20.99
N LYS A 271 13.44 7.31 20.65
CA LYS A 271 13.03 8.43 21.53
C LYS A 271 11.53 8.50 21.76
N ALA A 272 10.73 8.14 20.75
CA ALA A 272 9.28 8.20 20.82
C ALA A 272 8.63 6.90 21.35
N SER A 273 9.43 5.87 21.66
CA SER A 273 8.92 4.52 21.93
C SER A 273 8.04 4.00 20.77
N GLY A 274 8.60 4.10 19.57
CA GLY A 274 7.98 3.74 18.30
C GLY A 274 7.40 2.34 18.27
N GLU A 275 7.97 1.39 19.01
CA GLU A 275 7.55 0.00 19.04
C GLU A 275 6.09 -0.20 19.45
N TYR A 276 5.53 0.74 20.23
CA TYR A 276 4.15 0.66 20.70
C TYR A 276 3.11 1.12 19.66
N PHE A 277 3.48 2.04 18.76
CA PHE A 277 2.52 2.65 17.84
C PHE A 277 2.87 2.52 16.35
N LEU A 278 4.14 2.38 15.98
CA LEU A 278 4.61 2.11 14.60
C LEU A 278 4.49 0.62 14.23
N ARG A 279 3.40 0.00 14.68
CA ARG A 279 3.09 -1.41 14.50
C ARG A 279 2.49 -1.71 13.13
N ARG A 280 2.15 -2.97 12.88
CA ARG A 280 1.45 -3.37 11.65
C ARG A 280 0.13 -2.65 11.44
N SER A 281 -0.57 -2.22 12.49
CA SER A 281 -1.76 -1.36 12.39
C SER A 281 -1.44 -0.02 11.74
N PHE A 282 -0.38 0.66 12.17
CA PHE A 282 0.12 1.88 11.55
C PHE A 282 0.50 1.66 10.07
N LEU A 283 1.23 0.58 9.78
CA LEU A 283 1.60 0.25 8.39
C LEU A 283 0.38 -0.14 7.52
N ARG A 284 -0.71 -0.61 8.13
CA ARG A 284 -2.00 -0.81 7.45
C ARG A 284 -2.71 0.51 7.18
N LEU A 285 -2.65 1.46 8.10
CA LEU A 285 -3.15 2.83 7.88
C LEU A 285 -2.36 3.53 6.79
N ALA A 286 -1.03 3.40 6.76
CA ALA A 286 -0.20 3.83 5.63
C ALA A 286 -0.63 3.18 4.30
N CYS A 287 -1.31 2.02 4.36
CA CYS A 287 -1.86 1.30 3.21
C CYS A 287 -3.36 1.53 2.96
N GLN A 288 -4.02 2.44 3.69
CA GLN A 288 -5.44 2.76 3.53
C GLN A 288 -5.71 3.62 2.29
N GLN A 289 -6.94 3.59 1.81
CA GLN A 289 -7.40 4.42 0.71
C GLN A 289 -7.35 5.91 1.10
N ALA A 290 -7.10 6.79 0.13
CA ALA A 290 -6.99 8.23 0.36
C ALA A 290 -8.27 8.84 0.92
N SER A 291 -8.12 9.87 1.76
CA SER A 291 -9.24 10.58 2.41
C SER A 291 -10.27 11.12 1.44
N ARG A 292 -9.83 11.57 0.26
CA ARG A 292 -10.73 12.06 -0.81
C ARG A 292 -11.80 11.05 -1.18
N ASN A 293 -11.50 9.75 -1.20
CA ASN A 293 -12.51 8.74 -1.51
C ASN A 293 -13.58 8.64 -0.42
N PHE A 294 -13.18 8.75 0.85
CA PHE A 294 -14.12 8.77 1.97
C PHE A 294 -14.99 10.04 1.93
N CYS A 295 -14.39 11.21 1.66
CA CYS A 295 -15.14 12.47 1.56
C CYS A 295 -16.07 12.56 0.34
N ASN A 296 -15.79 11.79 -0.72
CA ASN A 296 -16.60 11.79 -1.94
C ASN A 296 -17.75 10.76 -1.89
N MET A 297 -17.88 9.98 -0.83
CA MET A 297 -18.97 9.03 -0.69
C MET A 297 -20.31 9.75 -0.51
N SER A 298 -21.36 9.23 -1.15
CA SER A 298 -22.73 9.66 -0.88
C SER A 298 -23.18 9.25 0.52
N GLN A 299 -24.29 9.82 0.99
CA GLN A 299 -24.86 9.42 2.27
C GLN A 299 -25.26 7.94 2.28
N GLU A 300 -25.81 7.43 1.18
CA GLU A 300 -26.14 6.02 1.00
C GLU A 300 -24.89 5.14 1.03
N GLU A 301 -23.80 5.57 0.38
CA GLU A 301 -22.53 4.85 0.38
C GLU A 301 -21.89 4.79 1.78
N HIS A 302 -22.00 5.86 2.58
CA HIS A 302 -21.56 5.85 3.98
C HIS A 302 -22.37 4.88 4.85
N VAL A 303 -23.69 4.85 4.67
CA VAL A 303 -24.56 3.89 5.37
C VAL A 303 -24.19 2.45 4.98
N GLU A 304 -24.01 2.19 3.69
CA GLU A 304 -23.60 0.88 3.20
C GLU A 304 -22.24 0.46 3.75
N HIS A 305 -21.24 1.35 3.67
CA HIS A 305 -19.88 1.08 4.11
C HIS A 305 -19.82 0.73 5.60
N SER A 306 -20.49 1.53 6.43
CA SER A 306 -20.57 1.34 7.88
C SER A 306 -21.26 0.03 8.24
N THR A 307 -22.37 -0.29 7.56
CA THR A 307 -23.12 -1.54 7.75
C THR A 307 -22.27 -2.75 7.38
N ASN A 308 -21.59 -2.72 6.24
CA ASN A 308 -20.68 -3.78 5.82
C ASN A 308 -19.44 -3.93 6.72
N LEU A 309 -18.96 -2.84 7.33
CA LEU A 309 -17.95 -2.92 8.39
C LEU A 309 -18.52 -3.56 9.65
N MET A 310 -19.74 -3.21 10.04
CA MET A 310 -20.41 -3.75 11.23
C MET A 310 -20.61 -5.26 11.11
N PHE A 311 -21.11 -5.74 9.97
CA PHE A 311 -21.23 -7.18 9.71
C PHE A 311 -19.91 -7.94 9.86
N ARG A 312 -18.81 -7.36 9.36
CA ARG A 312 -17.47 -7.95 9.52
C ARG A 312 -16.98 -7.91 10.97
N CYS A 313 -17.37 -6.90 11.74
CA CYS A 313 -17.06 -6.79 13.17
C CYS A 313 -17.84 -7.83 13.97
N ILE A 314 -19.16 -7.94 13.73
CA ILE A 314 -20.02 -8.94 14.36
C ILE A 314 -19.54 -10.36 14.05
N LEU A 315 -19.19 -10.65 12.79
CA LEU A 315 -18.63 -11.96 12.41
C LEU A 315 -17.41 -12.33 13.25
N GLN A 316 -16.51 -11.37 13.46
CA GLN A 316 -15.32 -11.58 14.26
C GLN A 316 -15.62 -11.72 15.75
N LEU A 317 -16.55 -10.91 16.27
CA LEU A 317 -16.98 -10.97 17.67
C LEU A 317 -17.59 -12.34 18.01
N VAL A 318 -18.52 -12.82 17.17
CA VAL A 318 -19.18 -14.12 17.38
C VAL A 318 -18.19 -15.27 17.19
N ALA A 319 -17.34 -15.23 16.17
CA ALA A 319 -16.30 -16.27 16.02
C ALA A 319 -15.37 -16.30 17.24
N GLU A 320 -14.99 -15.15 17.80
CA GLU A 320 -14.15 -15.09 18.98
C GLU A 320 -14.86 -15.62 20.24
N SER A 321 -16.16 -15.33 20.43
CA SER A 321 -16.94 -15.87 21.56
C SER A 321 -17.07 -17.40 21.51
N GLU A 322 -17.01 -17.98 20.31
CA GLU A 322 -17.03 -19.44 20.10
C GLU A 322 -15.63 -20.07 20.05
N ASN A 323 -14.56 -19.30 20.32
CA ASN A 323 -13.17 -19.74 20.20
C ASN A 323 -12.78 -20.25 18.80
N LEU A 324 -13.32 -19.61 17.76
CA LEU A 324 -13.10 -19.96 16.36
C LEU A 324 -12.22 -18.92 15.65
N ASP A 325 -11.41 -19.40 14.71
CA ASP A 325 -10.71 -18.59 13.73
C ASP A 325 -11.50 -18.51 12.42
N ILE A 326 -11.51 -17.35 11.78
CA ILE A 326 -12.18 -17.16 10.49
C ILE A 326 -11.17 -17.27 9.35
N LYS A 327 -11.41 -18.21 8.44
CA LYS A 327 -10.70 -18.30 7.16
C LYS A 327 -11.52 -17.64 6.06
N ARG A 328 -10.96 -16.62 5.43
CA ARG A 328 -11.57 -15.96 4.27
C ARG A 328 -11.28 -16.71 2.97
N LEU A 329 -12.33 -17.09 2.24
CA LEU A 329 -12.26 -17.84 0.97
C LEU A 329 -12.18 -16.92 -0.26
N LYS A 330 -12.94 -15.82 -0.26
CA LYS A 330 -13.00 -14.84 -1.38
C LYS A 330 -12.45 -13.47 -1.00
N ARG A 331 -12.17 -12.61 -1.99
CA ARG A 331 -11.68 -11.25 -1.72
C ARG A 331 -12.78 -10.31 -1.22
N LYS A 332 -13.97 -10.42 -1.80
CA LYS A 332 -15.18 -9.69 -1.39
C LYS A 332 -16.11 -10.65 -0.64
N SER A 333 -16.81 -10.12 0.35
CA SER A 333 -17.77 -10.86 1.18
C SER A 333 -19.18 -10.85 0.58
N THR A 334 -19.41 -10.07 -0.48
CA THR A 334 -20.67 -9.96 -1.22
C THR A 334 -20.40 -10.04 -2.72
N THR A 335 -21.37 -10.52 -3.48
CA THR A 335 -21.37 -10.57 -4.94
C THR A 335 -22.21 -9.42 -5.49
N HIS A 336 -21.53 -8.33 -5.86
CA HIS A 336 -22.04 -7.22 -6.69
C HIS A 336 -23.21 -6.36 -6.18
N SER A 337 -24.00 -6.77 -5.19
CA SER A 337 -24.95 -5.87 -4.50
C SER A 337 -24.47 -5.52 -3.09
N SER A 338 -24.72 -4.26 -2.74
CA SER A 338 -24.56 -3.65 -1.44
C SER A 338 -25.60 -4.22 -0.48
N THR A 339 -25.21 -5.17 0.38
CA THR A 339 -26.13 -5.74 1.36
C THR A 339 -26.17 -4.82 2.58
N THR A 340 -27.23 -4.03 2.75
CA THR A 340 -27.53 -3.36 4.04
C THR A 340 -28.34 -4.26 4.97
N ASP A 341 -28.83 -5.39 4.45
CA ASP A 341 -29.56 -6.39 5.21
C ASP A 341 -28.62 -7.50 5.75
N ILE A 342 -28.88 -7.91 6.99
CA ILE A 342 -28.10 -8.96 7.66
C ILE A 342 -28.39 -10.32 7.04
N GLU A 343 -29.63 -10.61 6.62
CA GLU A 343 -29.97 -11.92 6.05
C GLU A 343 -29.27 -12.14 4.71
N ASP A 344 -29.20 -11.10 3.89
CA ASP A 344 -28.36 -11.10 2.68
C ASP A 344 -26.90 -11.37 3.02
N TYR A 345 -26.33 -10.71 4.04
CA TYR A 345 -24.95 -10.97 4.45
C TYR A 345 -24.73 -12.43 4.88
N LEU A 346 -25.64 -12.97 5.71
CA LEU A 346 -25.58 -14.34 6.22
C LEU A 346 -25.67 -15.38 5.11
N SER A 347 -26.56 -15.19 4.12
CA SER A 347 -26.69 -16.11 2.97
C SER A 347 -25.41 -16.22 2.12
N HIS A 348 -24.60 -15.16 2.06
CA HIS A 348 -23.34 -15.14 1.33
C HIS A 348 -22.13 -15.66 2.12
N LEU A 349 -22.23 -15.76 3.46
CA LEU A 349 -21.13 -16.19 4.32
C LEU A 349 -20.51 -17.53 3.91
N PRO A 350 -21.27 -18.60 3.60
CA PRO A 350 -20.71 -19.91 3.27
C PRO A 350 -19.81 -19.89 2.03
N SER A 351 -20.11 -18.99 1.08
CA SER A 351 -19.31 -18.86 -0.15
C SER A 351 -18.06 -17.99 0.03
N THR A 352 -17.94 -17.27 1.15
CA THR A 352 -16.93 -16.24 1.36
C THR A 352 -16.03 -16.47 2.58
N HIS A 353 -16.50 -17.22 3.58
CA HIS A 353 -15.81 -17.51 4.83
C HIS A 353 -16.01 -18.97 5.28
N GLN A 354 -15.10 -19.42 6.13
CA GLN A 354 -15.15 -20.70 6.81
C GLN A 354 -14.70 -20.49 8.25
N LEU A 355 -15.39 -21.12 9.20
CA LEU A 355 -14.95 -21.18 10.60
C LEU A 355 -13.96 -22.33 10.80
N LYS A 356 -12.99 -22.11 11.67
CA LYS A 356 -11.98 -23.10 12.05
C LYS A 356 -11.86 -23.15 13.57
N PRO A 357 -11.95 -24.32 14.20
CA PRO A 357 -11.65 -24.43 15.61
C PRO A 357 -10.18 -24.06 15.85
N ARG A 358 -9.90 -23.35 16.96
CA ARG A 358 -8.53 -22.97 17.32
C ARG A 358 -7.74 -24.17 17.86
N ASN A 359 -8.42 -25.05 18.58
CA ASN A 359 -7.91 -26.31 19.09
C ASN A 359 -8.73 -27.49 18.53
N PRO A 360 -8.14 -28.67 18.35
CA PRO A 360 -8.85 -29.86 17.89
C PRO A 360 -10.07 -30.25 18.76
N ASN A 361 -10.06 -29.85 20.04
CA ASN A 361 -11.09 -30.16 21.02
C ASN A 361 -12.18 -29.08 21.13
N ASP A 362 -12.05 -27.94 20.42
CA ASP A 362 -13.06 -26.88 20.44
C ASP A 362 -14.30 -27.31 19.63
N ASN A 363 -15.46 -26.71 19.95
CA ASN A 363 -16.71 -26.96 19.24
C ASN A 363 -16.55 -26.73 17.73
N HIS A 364 -16.92 -27.75 16.95
CA HIS A 364 -16.80 -27.71 15.50
C HIS A 364 -18.04 -27.07 14.86
N LEU A 365 -18.26 -25.77 15.11
CA LEU A 365 -19.35 -25.03 14.48
C LEU A 365 -19.08 -24.76 13.01
N SER A 366 -20.11 -24.94 12.17
CA SER A 366 -20.09 -24.51 10.77
C SER A 366 -20.47 -23.03 10.64
N ILE A 367 -20.03 -22.39 9.56
CA ILE A 367 -20.48 -21.03 9.20
C ILE A 367 -21.99 -20.98 8.85
N THR A 368 -22.59 -22.15 8.58
CA THR A 368 -24.03 -22.34 8.31
C THR A 368 -24.82 -22.81 9.55
N ASP A 369 -24.17 -22.92 10.70
CA ASP A 369 -24.82 -23.41 11.92
C ASP A 369 -25.84 -22.39 12.45
N GLU A 370 -27.09 -22.81 12.69
CA GLU A 370 -28.16 -21.90 13.12
C GLU A 370 -27.89 -21.24 14.48
N VAL A 371 -27.18 -21.91 15.40
CA VAL A 371 -26.81 -21.29 16.68
C VAL A 371 -25.81 -20.16 16.43
N PHE A 372 -24.84 -20.37 15.54
CA PHE A 372 -23.90 -19.34 15.13
C PHE A 372 -24.60 -18.17 14.42
N LEU A 373 -25.49 -18.46 13.48
CA LEU A 373 -26.24 -17.45 12.73
C LEU A 373 -27.19 -16.64 13.64
N ASN A 374 -27.83 -17.28 14.62
CA ASN A 374 -28.66 -16.56 15.59
C ASN A 374 -27.83 -15.63 16.48
N LYS A 375 -26.64 -16.04 16.93
CA LYS A 375 -25.70 -15.15 17.65
C LYS A 375 -25.31 -13.94 16.79
N MET A 376 -25.14 -14.12 15.47
CA MET A 376 -24.89 -13.01 14.54
C MET A 376 -26.08 -12.04 14.48
N ARG A 377 -27.32 -12.57 14.38
CA ARG A 377 -28.55 -11.77 14.38
C ARG A 377 -28.75 -11.00 15.68
N ASP A 378 -28.52 -11.65 16.82
CA ASP A 378 -28.62 -11.02 18.14
C ASP A 378 -27.65 -9.85 18.25
N LYS A 379 -26.39 -10.05 17.83
CA LYS A 379 -25.38 -8.98 17.81
C LYS A 379 -25.71 -7.89 16.80
N TRP A 380 -26.29 -8.22 15.65
CA TRP A 380 -26.78 -7.20 14.73
C TRP A 380 -27.86 -6.32 15.37
N ASN A 381 -28.83 -6.92 16.04
CA ASN A 381 -29.86 -6.17 16.76
C ASN A 381 -29.30 -5.29 17.89
N GLU A 382 -28.22 -5.72 18.54
CA GLU A 382 -27.53 -4.96 19.60
C GLU A 382 -26.73 -3.76 19.04
N TYR A 383 -26.17 -3.86 17.83
CA TYR A 383 -25.19 -2.89 17.31
C TYR A 383 -25.63 -2.10 16.07
N LYS A 384 -26.74 -2.43 15.41
CA LYS A 384 -27.19 -1.77 14.16
C LYS A 384 -27.29 -0.23 14.27
N ASP A 385 -27.77 0.28 15.41
CA ASP A 385 -27.90 1.73 15.65
C ASP A 385 -26.56 2.42 15.95
N LYS A 386 -25.48 1.66 16.06
CA LYS A 386 -24.11 2.13 16.34
C LYS A 386 -23.20 2.08 15.12
N CYS A 387 -23.73 1.77 13.92
CA CYS A 387 -22.95 1.76 12.67
C CYS A 387 -22.23 3.09 12.42
N PHE A 388 -22.81 4.22 12.81
CA PHE A 388 -22.18 5.54 12.65
C PHE A 388 -20.80 5.67 13.34
N LEU A 389 -20.55 4.92 14.43
CA LEU A 389 -19.25 4.92 15.10
C LEU A 389 -18.13 4.38 14.20
N LEU A 390 -18.46 3.47 13.28
CA LEU A 390 -17.52 2.94 12.30
C LEU A 390 -17.15 3.98 11.24
N GLU A 391 -18.07 4.88 10.89
CA GLU A 391 -17.78 6.00 10.00
C GLU A 391 -16.88 7.02 10.68
N VAL A 392 -17.14 7.34 11.96
CA VAL A 392 -16.25 8.21 12.74
C VAL A 392 -14.84 7.62 12.79
N LEU A 393 -14.72 6.34 13.12
CA LEU A 393 -13.42 5.67 13.13
C LEU A 393 -12.76 5.66 11.74
N THR A 394 -13.52 5.37 10.68
CA THR A 394 -12.99 5.35 9.30
C THR A 394 -12.52 6.75 8.87
N GLY A 395 -13.26 7.80 9.23
CA GLY A 395 -12.88 9.19 8.98
C GLY A 395 -11.58 9.55 9.69
N LEU A 396 -11.41 9.16 10.95
CA LEU A 396 -10.16 9.33 11.69
C LEU A 396 -8.98 8.59 11.01
N GLN A 397 -9.20 7.34 10.61
CA GLN A 397 -8.20 6.57 9.88
C GLN A 397 -7.83 7.20 8.54
N ALA A 398 -8.82 7.73 7.82
CA ALA A 398 -8.63 8.44 6.56
C ALA A 398 -7.83 9.73 6.73
N ALA A 399 -8.04 10.46 7.83
CA ALA A 399 -7.27 11.66 8.17
C ALA A 399 -5.79 11.33 8.47
N LEU A 400 -5.52 10.18 9.10
CA LEU A 400 -4.16 9.75 9.45
C LEU A 400 -3.40 9.06 8.31
N GLN A 401 -4.10 8.53 7.30
CA GLN A 401 -3.51 7.72 6.23
C GLN A 401 -2.30 8.38 5.56
N ASN A 402 -2.44 9.65 5.18
CA ASN A 402 -1.38 10.40 4.49
C ASN A 402 -0.15 10.60 5.39
N VAL A 403 -0.37 10.88 6.68
CA VAL A 403 0.72 11.04 7.65
C VAL A 403 1.49 9.72 7.79
N CYS A 404 0.78 8.61 7.94
CA CYS A 404 1.38 7.29 8.07
C CYS A 404 2.20 6.89 6.83
N GLU A 405 1.68 7.16 5.62
CA GLU A 405 2.40 6.87 4.38
C GLU A 405 3.64 7.76 4.21
N ASN A 406 3.52 9.06 4.49
CA ASN A 406 4.64 9.99 4.38
C ASN A 406 5.80 9.62 5.29
N ILE A 407 5.54 9.19 6.53
CA ILE A 407 6.59 8.71 7.44
C ILE A 407 7.39 7.57 6.80
N VAL A 408 6.72 6.58 6.22
CA VAL A 408 7.37 5.44 5.58
C VAL A 408 8.17 5.86 4.34
N LEU A 409 7.66 6.82 3.57
CA LEU A 409 8.35 7.33 2.37
C LEU A 409 9.57 8.19 2.73
N LEU A 410 9.45 9.06 3.74
CA LEU A 410 10.53 9.94 4.20
C LEU A 410 11.67 9.15 4.84
N ASP A 411 11.37 8.10 5.62
CA ASP A 411 12.37 7.17 6.14
C ASP A 411 13.25 6.60 5.02
N ARG A 412 12.66 6.29 3.86
CA ARG A 412 13.38 5.73 2.70
C ARG A 412 14.17 6.78 1.93
N VAL A 413 13.64 8.00 1.82
CA VAL A 413 14.37 9.13 1.25
C VAL A 413 15.61 9.41 2.08
N GLU A 414 15.44 9.50 3.40
CA GLU A 414 16.55 9.79 4.30
C GLU A 414 17.59 8.67 4.28
N TYR A 415 17.16 7.42 4.21
CA TYR A 415 18.07 6.29 4.04
C TYR A 415 18.96 6.37 2.79
N LEU A 416 18.44 6.90 1.69
CA LEU A 416 19.23 7.13 0.47
C LEU A 416 20.15 8.34 0.62
N LYS A 417 19.70 9.41 1.27
CA LYS A 417 20.51 10.60 1.54
C LYS A 417 21.68 10.31 2.48
N GLU A 418 21.46 9.47 3.51
CA GLU A 418 22.50 8.98 4.42
C GLU A 418 23.61 8.22 3.68
N LYS A 419 23.30 7.63 2.51
CA LYS A 419 24.27 6.98 1.62
C LYS A 419 24.87 7.93 0.58
N GLY A 420 24.55 9.23 0.63
CA GLY A 420 25.07 10.25 -0.26
C GLY A 420 24.34 10.40 -1.60
N PHE A 421 23.13 9.86 -1.75
CA PHE A 421 22.36 9.99 -2.99
C PHE A 421 21.34 11.12 -2.93
N GLU A 422 21.11 11.78 -4.08
CA GLU A 422 19.96 12.67 -4.24
C GLU A 422 18.69 11.81 -4.27
N ALA A 423 17.75 12.08 -3.37
CA ALA A 423 16.49 11.35 -3.29
C ALA A 423 15.32 12.27 -2.91
N ARG A 424 14.16 11.99 -3.54
CA ARG A 424 12.91 12.72 -3.33
C ARG A 424 11.69 11.82 -3.51
N VAL A 425 10.54 12.31 -3.07
CA VAL A 425 9.25 11.67 -3.32
C VAL A 425 8.41 12.56 -4.21
N GLN A 426 7.81 11.97 -5.24
CA GLN A 426 6.97 12.67 -6.22
C GLN A 426 5.58 12.03 -6.27
N LYS A 427 4.53 12.84 -6.23
CA LYS A 427 3.16 12.37 -6.51
C LYS A 427 3.01 12.16 -8.02
N ILE A 428 2.73 10.92 -8.42
CA ILE A 428 2.61 10.45 -9.80
C ILE A 428 1.15 10.37 -10.23
N THR A 429 0.30 9.68 -9.49
CA THR A 429 -1.07 9.38 -9.94
C THR A 429 -2.16 10.11 -9.16
N ASP A 430 -3.37 10.18 -9.70
CA ASP A 430 -4.56 10.56 -8.93
C ASP A 430 -4.91 9.49 -7.88
N ASP A 431 -4.96 9.91 -6.61
CA ASP A 431 -5.24 9.08 -5.45
C ASP A 431 -6.69 8.56 -5.38
N LEU A 432 -7.60 9.13 -6.18
CA LEU A 432 -8.93 8.56 -6.42
C LEU A 432 -8.88 7.28 -7.25
N VAL A 433 -7.96 7.20 -8.23
CA VAL A 433 -7.84 6.04 -9.14
C VAL A 433 -6.85 5.02 -8.59
N SER A 434 -5.67 5.49 -8.15
CA SER A 434 -4.70 4.67 -7.43
C SER A 434 -4.34 5.29 -6.09
N PRO A 435 -4.80 4.70 -4.97
CA PRO A 435 -4.45 5.19 -3.64
C PRO A 435 -2.94 5.20 -3.36
N ARG A 436 -2.13 4.45 -4.12
CA ARG A 436 -0.67 4.46 -4.03
C ARG A 436 -0.16 5.32 -5.18
N CYS A 437 -0.01 6.60 -4.88
CA CYS A 437 0.26 7.60 -5.89
C CYS A 437 1.67 8.18 -5.84
N TYR A 438 2.51 7.77 -4.90
CA TYR A 438 3.85 8.32 -4.74
C TYR A 438 4.92 7.41 -5.34
N ALA A 439 5.89 8.01 -6.05
CA ALA A 439 7.14 7.36 -6.42
C ALA A 439 8.29 7.94 -5.59
N LEU A 440 9.18 7.04 -5.17
CA LEU A 440 10.51 7.38 -4.68
C LEU A 440 11.44 7.47 -5.88
N ILE A 441 12.10 8.62 -6.03
CA ILE A 441 13.03 8.89 -7.12
C ILE A 441 14.40 9.18 -6.51
N ALA A 442 15.45 8.57 -7.05
CA ALA A 442 16.81 8.85 -6.65
C ALA A 442 17.79 8.85 -7.83
N ARG A 443 18.91 9.56 -7.68
CA ARG A 443 19.96 9.68 -8.69
C ARG A 443 21.33 9.57 -8.03
N LYS A 444 22.27 9.02 -8.80
CA LYS A 444 23.71 9.13 -8.52
C LYS A 444 24.27 10.26 -9.38
N GLU A 445 25.19 11.03 -8.81
CA GLU A 445 26.00 12.00 -9.56
C GLU A 445 26.95 11.31 -10.55
#